data_AF-A0A1J0U1A6-F1
#
_entry.id   AF-A0A1J0U1A6-F1
#
_cell.length_a   1.000
_cell.length_b   1.000
_cell.length_c   1.000
_cell.angle_alpha   90.00
_cell.angle_beta   90.00
_cell.angle_gamma   90.00
#
_symmetry.space_group_name_H-M   'P 1'
#
loop_
_entity.id
_entity.type
_entity.pdbx_description
1 polymer ?
#
loop_
_entity_poly.entity_id
_entity_poly.type
_entity_poly.pdbx_seq_one_letter_code
_entity_poly.pdbx_strand_id
1 'polypeptide(L)'
;MKKLLNIFGTIFLIFTMINVVIGCKPKGTVTHETDEDSDQTKDVEVLHEIINEISDNFTNYSINNSYINSEQHKTQFAPFYGLALKDKSKVNIMATTEGVDEAIAIINDGFESVFDDLNREIQAKYSNFYFAMEPMTLERDKITYTLQYIDVAKLGEIAKITVENTNAVALHYNVNYTVRYKKLVSAQQFTLKYIITDNLDIMTPLLNGTIEAVSIVIRDYFANNKIILSETSAYKTLYNNFDINYAQEHARLDNLVQFQLNNDLKAVPNISSLYSQLTWNVNEKLLDLETSILDKNTNGQSLYGNSNNDYSHWAGEGYGDDKLTVENFVDFYKTKMLKIDNNIEDIPIATFKVNLSRITIAGCPMFGIVTDAGVPISVPVIINKNDFQTKLVNFGKIVVALIKMFHIQGHWQFHISASIWDKVTNIYFLKNEVWKLMRREFRASLTSQQISDATLFTFNGEITPYTFKGNHKIFHFNSFHLNLKFGGVTYNLVGDPTNHRDTGKGYVYFFKL
;
A
#
# COMPACT_ATOMS: atom_id res chain seq x y z
N MET A 1 33.87 -14.05 -20.26
CA MET A 1 33.63 -15.39 -19.68
C MET A 1 32.14 -15.64 -19.71
N LYS A 2 31.68 -16.37 -20.73
CA LYS A 2 30.30 -16.76 -20.98
C LYS A 2 30.21 -18.25 -20.66
N LYS A 3 29.46 -18.63 -19.63
CA LYS A 3 28.87 -19.96 -19.34
C LYS A 3 28.76 -20.14 -17.81
N LEU A 4 27.62 -19.74 -17.26
CA LEU A 4 26.96 -20.30 -16.07
C LEU A 4 25.68 -19.48 -15.77
N LEU A 5 24.85 -19.30 -16.79
CA LEU A 5 23.49 -18.80 -16.65
C LEU A 5 22.59 -19.86 -17.30
N ASN A 6 22.28 -20.90 -16.53
CA ASN A 6 21.20 -21.84 -16.80
C ASN A 6 21.11 -22.76 -15.58
N ILE A 7 20.16 -22.43 -14.71
CA ILE A 7 19.35 -23.28 -13.82
C ILE A 7 18.90 -22.35 -12.68
N PHE A 8 17.95 -21.47 -12.98
CA PHE A 8 16.93 -21.04 -12.03
C PHE A 8 15.70 -20.75 -12.87
N GLY A 9 14.62 -21.48 -12.59
CA GLY A 9 13.35 -21.32 -13.29
C GLY A 9 12.90 -19.86 -13.21
N THR A 10 12.36 -19.38 -14.32
CA THR A 10 11.73 -18.06 -14.47
C THR A 10 10.66 -17.86 -13.39
N ILE A 11 11.04 -17.22 -12.28
CA ILE A 11 10.11 -16.71 -11.27
C ILE A 11 9.70 -15.31 -11.74
N PHE A 12 8.51 -15.22 -12.34
CA PHE A 12 7.87 -13.94 -12.66
C PHE A 12 7.18 -13.39 -11.42
N LEU A 13 7.76 -12.34 -10.82
CA LEU A 13 7.11 -11.60 -9.74
C LEU A 13 7.30 -10.10 -9.92
N ILE A 14 6.16 -9.41 -9.94
CA ILE A 14 6.01 -7.96 -9.95
C ILE A 14 5.56 -7.62 -8.53
N PHE A 15 6.21 -6.66 -7.86
CA PHE A 15 5.84 -6.23 -6.53
C PHE A 15 5.63 -4.72 -6.47
N THR A 16 4.82 -4.28 -5.52
CA THR A 16 4.56 -2.87 -5.23
C THR A 16 4.91 -2.61 -3.77
N MET A 17 5.99 -1.88 -3.54
CA MET A 17 6.24 -1.24 -2.25
C MET A 17 5.45 0.07 -2.17
N ILE A 18 4.98 0.39 -0.96
CA ILE A 18 4.34 1.68 -0.68
C ILE A 18 5.24 2.38 0.31
N ASN A 19 5.90 3.42 -0.17
CA ASN A 19 6.68 4.32 0.65
C ASN A 19 5.82 5.52 1.04
N VAL A 20 5.79 5.83 2.33
CA VAL A 20 5.14 7.05 2.82
C VAL A 20 6.09 8.21 2.57
N VAL A 21 5.87 8.96 1.49
CA VAL A 21 6.55 10.24 1.25
C VAL A 21 5.95 11.29 2.19
N ILE A 22 6.69 11.68 3.23
CA ILE A 22 6.37 12.88 4.01
C ILE A 22 6.91 14.09 3.24
N GLY A 23 6.05 14.70 2.41
CA GLY A 23 6.36 15.99 1.80
C GLY A 23 6.51 17.07 2.86
N CYS A 24 7.75 17.50 3.14
CA CYS A 24 8.00 18.66 3.98
C CYS A 24 7.51 19.92 3.25
N LYS A 25 6.43 20.55 3.74
CA LYS A 25 6.06 21.91 3.29
C LYS A 25 7.14 22.90 3.72
N PRO A 26 7.76 23.67 2.81
CA PRO A 26 8.64 24.75 3.20
C PRO A 26 7.83 25.81 3.96
N LYS A 27 8.38 26.22 5.11
CA LYS A 27 7.72 27.15 6.02
C LYS A 27 7.93 28.59 5.52
N GLY A 28 6.92 29.11 4.82
CA GLY A 28 6.60 30.54 4.69
C GLY A 28 7.43 31.37 3.70
N THR A 29 6.76 31.89 2.66
CA THR A 29 6.36 33.31 2.55
C THR A 29 5.38 33.45 1.40
N VAL A 30 4.34 34.25 1.61
CA VAL A 30 3.28 34.56 0.64
C VAL A 30 3.90 35.30 -0.55
N THR A 31 3.88 34.70 -1.75
CA THR A 31 3.84 35.44 -3.02
C THR A 31 3.35 34.53 -4.16
N HIS A 32 2.27 34.98 -4.79
CA HIS A 32 1.74 34.68 -6.13
C HIS A 32 1.55 33.21 -6.57
N GLU A 33 0.27 32.87 -6.71
CA GLU A 33 -0.29 31.72 -7.42
C GLU A 33 0.25 31.64 -8.85
N THR A 34 1.20 30.74 -9.07
CA THR A 34 1.40 30.04 -10.35
C THR A 34 1.07 28.57 -10.13
N ASP A 35 0.75 27.82 -11.19
CA ASP A 35 0.25 26.43 -11.30
C ASP A 35 1.04 25.30 -10.55
N GLU A 36 1.83 25.63 -9.51
CA GLU A 36 2.76 24.78 -8.78
C GLU A 36 2.10 23.57 -8.08
N ASP A 37 0.83 23.64 -7.66
CA ASP A 37 0.17 22.52 -6.97
C ASP A 37 -0.09 21.31 -7.91
N SER A 38 -0.27 21.55 -9.21
CA SER A 38 -0.43 20.48 -10.20
C SER A 38 0.89 19.80 -10.55
N ASP A 39 1.99 20.56 -10.53
CA ASP A 39 3.35 20.06 -10.78
C ASP A 39 3.90 19.30 -9.56
N GLN A 40 3.58 19.72 -8.33
CA GLN A 40 4.00 19.00 -7.13
C GLN A 40 3.39 17.59 -7.04
N THR A 41 2.14 17.42 -7.46
CA THR A 41 1.48 16.10 -7.45
C THR A 41 2.13 15.15 -8.45
N LYS A 42 2.41 15.62 -9.67
CA LYS A 42 3.15 14.85 -10.69
C LYS A 42 4.58 14.55 -10.26
N ASP A 43 5.24 15.47 -9.57
CA ASP A 43 6.60 15.25 -9.07
C ASP A 43 6.64 14.17 -7.99
N VAL A 44 5.62 14.12 -7.12
CA VAL A 44 5.45 13.03 -6.15
C VAL A 44 5.16 11.70 -6.84
N GLU A 45 4.38 11.70 -7.93
CA GLU A 45 4.13 10.48 -8.72
C GLU A 45 5.42 9.96 -9.36
N VAL A 46 6.21 10.82 -10.01
CA VAL A 46 7.50 10.43 -10.60
C VAL A 46 8.47 9.94 -9.53
N LEU A 47 8.51 10.59 -8.36
CA LEU A 47 9.32 10.11 -7.23
C LEU A 47 8.89 8.70 -6.79
N HIS A 48 7.58 8.43 -6.70
CA HIS A 48 7.07 7.10 -6.38
C HIS A 48 7.43 6.07 -7.47
N GLU A 49 7.36 6.43 -8.74
CA GLU A 49 7.76 5.56 -9.84
C GLU A 49 9.24 5.17 -9.74
N ILE A 50 10.12 6.14 -9.47
CA ILE A 50 11.55 5.90 -9.23
C ILE A 50 11.75 4.97 -8.02
N ILE A 51 11.07 5.24 -6.91
CA ILE A 51 11.17 4.42 -5.69
C ILE A 51 10.73 2.96 -5.95
N ASN A 52 9.65 2.76 -6.71
CA ASN A 52 9.17 1.42 -7.06
C ASN A 52 10.17 0.69 -7.96
N GLU A 53 10.72 1.37 -8.97
CA GLU A 53 11.77 0.83 -9.84
C GLU A 53 13.02 0.40 -9.04
N ILE A 54 13.41 1.17 -8.03
CA ILE A 54 14.52 0.83 -7.12
C ILE A 54 14.21 -0.42 -6.29
N SER A 55 13.04 -0.40 -5.65
CA SER A 55 12.52 -1.52 -4.84
C SER A 55 12.53 -2.83 -5.62
N ASP A 56 12.03 -2.83 -6.86
CA ASP A 56 11.91 -4.01 -7.69
C ASP A 56 13.29 -4.56 -8.07
N ASN A 57 14.24 -3.69 -8.42
CA ASN A 57 15.61 -4.11 -8.75
C ASN A 57 16.35 -4.68 -7.53
N PHE A 58 16.25 -4.05 -6.36
CA PHE A 58 16.86 -4.58 -5.14
C PHE A 58 16.24 -5.91 -4.71
N THR A 59 14.93 -6.06 -4.87
CA THR A 59 14.22 -7.32 -4.61
C THR A 59 14.70 -8.42 -5.55
N ASN A 60 14.77 -8.15 -6.85
CA ASN A 60 15.28 -9.10 -7.83
C ASN A 60 16.73 -9.49 -7.55
N TYR A 61 17.58 -8.54 -7.18
CA TYR A 61 18.96 -8.81 -6.79
C TYR A 61 19.01 -9.70 -5.53
N SER A 62 18.25 -9.37 -4.48
CA SER A 62 18.24 -10.13 -3.23
C SER A 62 17.75 -11.57 -3.43
N ILE A 63 16.77 -11.81 -4.31
CA ILE A 63 16.28 -13.16 -4.60
C ILE A 63 17.34 -13.97 -5.33
N ASN A 64 17.92 -13.40 -6.40
CA ASN A 64 18.90 -14.08 -7.25
C ASN A 64 20.26 -14.32 -6.57
N ASN A 65 20.56 -13.58 -5.50
CA ASN A 65 21.80 -13.67 -4.74
C ASN A 65 21.56 -14.10 -3.29
N SER A 66 20.40 -14.71 -3.00
CA SER A 66 20.01 -15.11 -1.64
C SER A 66 20.89 -16.21 -1.03
N TYR A 67 21.77 -16.85 -1.81
CA TYR A 67 22.65 -17.93 -1.37
C TYR A 67 24.12 -17.57 -1.56
N ILE A 68 24.92 -17.82 -0.52
CA ILE A 68 26.39 -17.74 -0.59
C ILE A 68 26.96 -19.10 -0.19
N ASN A 69 27.66 -19.72 -1.14
CA ASN A 69 28.47 -20.91 -0.87
C ASN A 69 29.83 -20.48 -0.34
N SER A 70 30.05 -20.59 0.97
CA SER A 70 31.27 -20.11 1.63
C SER A 70 32.53 -20.82 1.15
N GLU A 71 32.43 -22.06 0.66
CA GLU A 71 33.55 -22.83 0.09
C GLU A 71 34.13 -22.16 -1.17
N GLN A 72 33.31 -21.42 -1.93
CA GLN A 72 33.76 -20.69 -3.13
C GLN A 72 34.57 -19.43 -2.78
N HIS A 73 34.54 -19.00 -1.52
CA HIS A 73 35.15 -17.77 -1.02
C HIS A 73 36.31 -18.03 -0.06
N LYS A 74 37.06 -19.13 -0.27
CA LYS A 74 38.34 -19.41 0.44
C LYS A 74 38.27 -19.19 1.96
N THR A 75 37.20 -19.64 2.61
CA THR A 75 36.96 -19.53 4.07
C THR A 75 36.64 -18.14 4.64
N GLN A 76 36.56 -17.08 3.82
CA GLN A 76 36.29 -15.71 4.29
C GLN A 76 34.97 -15.59 5.07
N PHE A 77 34.00 -16.43 4.74
CA PHE A 77 32.67 -16.45 5.36
C PHE A 77 32.57 -17.40 6.56
N ALA A 78 33.54 -18.30 6.78
CA ALA A 78 33.50 -19.30 7.83
C ALA A 78 33.36 -18.71 9.26
N PRO A 79 33.98 -17.56 9.58
CA PRO A 79 33.85 -16.95 10.91
C PRO A 79 32.41 -16.58 11.29
N PHE A 80 31.51 -16.37 10.33
CA PHE A 80 30.10 -16.10 10.64
C PHE A 80 29.42 -17.22 11.42
N TYR A 81 29.78 -18.50 11.18
CA TYR A 81 29.19 -19.65 11.88
C TYR A 81 29.51 -19.65 13.37
N GLY A 82 30.66 -19.09 13.77
CA GLY A 82 31.07 -19.01 15.17
C GLY A 82 30.46 -17.83 15.93
N LEU A 83 29.90 -16.84 15.24
CA LEU A 83 29.37 -15.62 15.84
C LEU A 83 27.90 -15.75 16.24
N ALA A 84 27.07 -16.36 15.39
CA ALA A 84 25.66 -16.62 15.66
C ALA A 84 25.45 -18.09 16.01
N LEU A 85 25.18 -18.35 17.29
CA LEU A 85 25.02 -19.69 17.86
C LEU A 85 23.60 -19.88 18.39
N LYS A 86 23.22 -21.10 18.73
CA LYS A 86 21.86 -21.41 19.22
C LYS A 86 21.43 -20.59 20.44
N ASP A 87 22.32 -20.38 21.38
CA ASP A 87 22.14 -19.58 22.61
C ASP A 87 22.29 -18.07 22.38
N LYS A 88 22.94 -17.68 21.27
CA LYS A 88 23.10 -16.31 20.81
C LYS A 88 22.60 -16.17 19.37
N SER A 89 21.31 -16.46 19.18
CA SER A 89 20.72 -16.74 17.86
C SER A 89 20.59 -15.55 16.93
N LYS A 90 20.76 -14.32 17.44
CA LYS A 90 20.84 -13.09 16.65
C LYS A 90 21.96 -12.19 17.16
N VAL A 91 22.85 -11.78 16.27
CA VAL A 91 24.03 -10.98 16.60
C VAL A 91 24.19 -9.85 15.60
N ASN A 92 24.21 -8.61 16.09
CA ASN A 92 24.60 -7.49 15.26
C ASN A 92 26.13 -7.47 15.13
N ILE A 93 26.62 -7.33 13.90
CA ILE A 93 28.04 -7.21 13.59
C ILE A 93 28.30 -5.88 12.88
N MET A 94 29.54 -5.42 12.94
CA MET A 94 30.01 -4.24 12.23
C MET A 94 30.86 -4.67 11.03
N ALA A 95 31.00 -3.81 10.03
CA ALA A 95 31.90 -4.06 8.90
C ALA A 95 33.37 -4.25 9.33
N THR A 96 33.73 -3.73 10.51
CA THR A 96 35.06 -3.84 11.11
C THR A 96 35.15 -4.95 12.17
N THR A 97 34.13 -5.81 12.31
CA THR A 97 34.21 -6.94 13.24
C THR A 97 35.34 -7.87 12.79
N GLU A 98 36.23 -8.21 13.73
CA GLU A 98 37.43 -9.00 13.44
C GLU A 98 37.06 -10.36 12.82
N GLY A 99 37.74 -10.72 11.73
CA GLY A 99 37.58 -11.99 11.03
C GLY A 99 36.39 -12.04 10.07
N VAL A 100 35.61 -10.98 9.93
CA VAL A 100 34.48 -10.94 8.98
C VAL A 100 34.51 -9.77 8.02
N ASP A 101 35.47 -8.87 8.18
CA ASP A 101 35.65 -7.66 7.38
C ASP A 101 35.79 -7.96 5.88
N GLU A 102 36.57 -8.99 5.51
CA GLU A 102 36.69 -9.40 4.10
C GLU A 102 35.35 -9.90 3.52
N ALA A 103 34.60 -10.72 4.27
CA ALA A 103 33.31 -11.23 3.82
C ALA A 103 32.28 -10.09 3.67
N ILE A 104 32.26 -9.15 4.61
CA ILE A 104 31.38 -7.98 4.55
C ILE A 104 31.77 -7.07 3.39
N ALA A 105 33.06 -6.88 3.11
CA ALA A 105 33.51 -6.12 1.94
C ALA A 105 32.98 -6.73 0.64
N ILE A 106 33.05 -8.06 0.48
CA ILE A 106 32.50 -8.76 -0.70
C ILE A 106 31.00 -8.51 -0.86
N ILE A 107 30.24 -8.59 0.24
CA ILE A 107 28.79 -8.35 0.23
C ILE A 107 28.48 -6.89 -0.14
N ASN A 108 29.24 -5.93 0.42
CA ASN A 108 29.07 -4.52 0.13
C ASN A 108 29.38 -4.21 -1.33
N ASP A 109 30.52 -4.66 -1.84
CA ASP A 109 30.94 -4.42 -3.22
C ASP A 109 29.92 -4.97 -4.21
N GLY A 110 29.37 -6.16 -3.93
CA GLY A 110 28.33 -6.78 -4.74
C GLY A 110 27.05 -5.95 -4.80
N PHE A 111 26.60 -5.40 -3.68
CA PHE A 111 25.41 -4.55 -3.63
C PHE A 111 25.66 -3.14 -4.18
N GLU A 112 26.77 -2.50 -3.80
CA GLU A 112 27.12 -1.15 -4.25
C GLU A 112 27.26 -1.09 -5.78
N SER A 113 27.77 -2.16 -6.42
CA SER A 113 27.77 -2.24 -7.89
C SER A 113 26.35 -2.13 -8.48
N VAL A 114 25.38 -2.86 -7.92
CA VAL A 114 23.98 -2.84 -8.38
C VAL A 114 23.33 -1.49 -8.08
N PHE A 115 23.61 -0.93 -6.90
CA PHE A 115 23.16 0.40 -6.51
C PHE A 115 23.64 1.45 -7.52
N ASP A 116 24.94 1.45 -7.84
CA ASP A 116 25.57 2.41 -8.74
C ASP A 116 25.10 2.27 -10.19
N ASP A 117 24.93 1.03 -10.66
CA ASP A 117 24.36 0.75 -11.99
C ASP A 117 22.94 1.34 -12.10
N LEU A 118 22.09 1.06 -11.12
CA LEU A 118 20.72 1.55 -11.11
C LEU A 118 20.65 3.09 -10.97
N ASN A 119 21.56 3.67 -10.19
CA ASN A 119 21.65 5.12 -10.04
C ASN A 119 21.95 5.79 -11.39
N ARG A 120 22.86 5.20 -12.18
CA ARG A 120 23.18 5.67 -13.55
C ARG A 120 21.99 5.50 -14.50
N GLU A 121 21.26 4.39 -14.43
CA GLU A 121 20.09 4.13 -15.26
C GLU A 121 18.98 5.16 -15.01
N ILE A 122 18.64 5.41 -13.74
CA ILE A 122 17.64 6.42 -13.35
C ILE A 122 18.12 7.81 -13.76
N GLN A 123 19.41 8.14 -13.55
CA GLN A 123 19.99 9.41 -13.97
C GLN A 123 19.83 9.63 -15.48
N ALA A 124 20.09 8.61 -16.30
CA ALA A 124 19.94 8.70 -17.75
C ALA A 124 18.47 8.89 -18.17
N LYS A 125 17.55 8.12 -17.56
CA LYS A 125 16.10 8.16 -17.83
C LYS A 125 15.49 9.52 -17.56
N TYR A 126 15.97 10.21 -16.52
CA TYR A 126 15.50 11.53 -16.09
C TYR A 126 16.61 12.59 -16.22
N SER A 127 17.42 12.49 -17.28
CA SER A 127 18.64 13.30 -17.49
C SER A 127 18.40 14.81 -17.50
N ASN A 128 17.19 15.25 -17.86
CA ASN A 128 16.77 16.65 -17.82
C ASN A 128 16.63 17.22 -16.39
N PHE A 129 16.70 16.38 -15.37
CA PHE A 129 16.64 16.78 -13.96
C PHE A 129 17.97 16.56 -13.21
N TYR A 130 18.72 15.53 -13.59
CA TYR A 130 19.93 15.09 -12.87
C TYR A 130 21.24 15.55 -13.53
N PHE A 131 21.40 16.87 -13.69
CA PHE A 131 22.63 17.45 -14.28
C PHE A 131 23.84 17.43 -13.32
N ALA A 132 23.60 17.65 -12.03
CA ALA A 132 24.66 17.81 -11.02
C ALA A 132 24.35 17.11 -9.69
N MET A 133 23.31 16.27 -9.65
CA MET A 133 22.91 15.52 -8.47
C MET A 133 22.57 14.09 -8.86
N GLU A 134 22.90 13.15 -7.97
CA GLU A 134 22.55 11.75 -8.14
C GLU A 134 21.11 11.49 -7.68
N PRO A 135 20.35 10.63 -8.39
CA PRO A 135 19.01 10.20 -7.98
C PRO A 135 18.98 9.55 -6.60
N MET A 136 19.99 8.74 -6.30
CA MET A 136 20.11 8.00 -5.05
C MET A 136 21.40 8.34 -4.31
N THR A 137 21.38 8.21 -2.98
CA THR A 137 22.58 8.29 -2.14
C THR A 137 22.49 7.25 -1.03
N LEU A 138 23.52 6.40 -0.92
CA LEU A 138 23.63 5.39 0.13
C LEU A 138 24.11 6.01 1.44
N GLU A 139 23.38 5.78 2.53
CA GLU A 139 23.76 6.23 3.88
C GLU A 139 24.67 5.19 4.54
N ARG A 140 25.94 5.15 4.10
CA ARG A 140 26.92 4.11 4.49
C ARG A 140 27.13 3.99 6.00
N ASP A 141 27.03 5.09 6.73
CA ASP A 141 27.16 5.14 8.19
C ASP A 141 25.97 4.49 8.93
N LYS A 142 24.84 4.29 8.25
CA LYS A 142 23.63 3.65 8.79
C LYS A 142 23.42 2.23 8.28
N ILE A 143 24.41 1.66 7.60
CA ILE A 143 24.40 0.26 7.22
C ILE A 143 24.54 -0.61 8.47
N THR A 144 23.73 -1.66 8.57
CA THR A 144 23.82 -2.61 9.69
C THR A 144 23.71 -4.05 9.21
N TYR A 145 24.41 -4.93 9.91
CA TYR A 145 24.44 -6.36 9.64
C TYR A 145 23.97 -7.12 10.86
N THR A 146 23.02 -8.02 10.66
CA THR A 146 22.56 -8.94 11.71
C THR A 146 22.75 -10.37 11.22
N LEU A 147 23.59 -11.13 11.90
CA LEU A 147 23.68 -12.57 11.75
C LEU A 147 22.59 -13.24 12.56
N GLN A 148 21.99 -14.26 12.00
CA GLN A 148 20.97 -15.08 12.62
C GLN A 148 21.32 -16.56 12.45
N TYR A 149 21.41 -17.27 13.57
CA TYR A 149 21.67 -18.70 13.61
C TYR A 149 20.57 -19.47 12.88
N ILE A 150 20.96 -20.43 12.03
CA ILE A 150 20.04 -21.37 11.39
C ILE A 150 20.22 -22.75 12.05
N ASP A 151 19.13 -23.31 12.60
CA ASP A 151 19.13 -24.67 13.13
C ASP A 151 18.91 -25.67 11.98
N VAL A 152 20.01 -25.99 11.28
CA VAL A 152 19.99 -26.86 10.08
C VAL A 152 19.41 -28.24 10.38
N ALA A 153 19.67 -28.79 11.57
CA ALA A 153 19.12 -30.06 12.00
C ALA A 153 17.58 -30.01 12.11
N LYS A 154 17.02 -28.91 12.63
CA LYS A 154 15.57 -28.72 12.70
C LYS A 154 14.92 -28.53 11.33
N LEU A 155 15.59 -27.84 10.40
CA LEU A 155 15.14 -27.82 9.01
C LEU A 155 15.13 -29.23 8.40
N GLY A 156 16.11 -30.07 8.75
CA GLY A 156 16.19 -31.49 8.35
C GLY A 156 15.00 -32.31 8.81
N GLU A 157 14.52 -32.09 10.03
CA GLU A 157 13.31 -32.73 10.56
C GLU A 157 12.06 -32.38 9.74
N ILE A 158 11.93 -31.12 9.29
CA ILE A 158 10.79 -30.67 8.47
C ILE A 158 10.87 -31.27 7.07
N ALA A 159 12.02 -31.10 6.42
CA ALA A 159 12.25 -31.52 5.04
C ALA A 159 12.42 -33.04 4.89
N LYS A 160 12.55 -33.77 6.01
CA LYS A 160 12.86 -35.21 6.06
C LYS A 160 14.19 -35.54 5.36
N ILE A 161 15.18 -34.70 5.58
CA ILE A 161 16.54 -34.84 5.02
C ILE A 161 17.52 -34.97 6.19
N THR A 162 18.36 -36.00 6.14
CA THR A 162 19.46 -36.15 7.10
C THR A 162 20.52 -35.10 6.81
N VAL A 163 20.88 -34.34 7.84
CA VAL A 163 21.91 -33.29 7.75
C VAL A 163 23.14 -33.77 8.50
N GLU A 164 24.29 -33.78 7.84
CA GLU A 164 25.59 -34.06 8.43
C GLU A 164 26.56 -32.93 8.08
N ASN A 165 27.38 -32.50 9.06
CA ASN A 165 28.49 -31.57 8.87
C ASN A 165 28.18 -30.35 7.97
N THR A 166 27.02 -29.71 8.20
CA THR A 166 26.58 -28.54 7.43
C THR A 166 26.36 -27.37 8.37
N ASN A 167 27.02 -26.26 8.09
CA ASN A 167 26.83 -25.00 8.79
C ASN A 167 26.05 -24.03 7.90
N ALA A 168 25.15 -23.28 8.53
CA ALA A 168 24.44 -22.21 7.85
C ALA A 168 24.14 -21.07 8.81
N VAL A 169 24.12 -19.85 8.28
CA VAL A 169 23.75 -18.64 9.00
C VAL A 169 23.01 -17.71 8.03
N ALA A 170 21.98 -17.03 8.53
CA ALA A 170 21.31 -15.98 7.79
C ALA A 170 22.00 -14.65 8.09
N LEU A 171 22.36 -13.90 7.05
CA LEU A 171 22.83 -12.52 7.17
C LEU A 171 21.74 -11.57 6.68
N HIS A 172 21.29 -10.69 7.55
CA HIS A 172 20.42 -9.57 7.21
C HIS A 172 21.28 -8.32 7.04
N TYR A 173 21.42 -7.88 5.79
CA TYR A 173 22.15 -6.68 5.40
C TYR A 173 21.13 -5.54 5.19
N ASN A 174 21.03 -4.67 6.18
CA ASN A 174 20.09 -3.55 6.16
C ASN A 174 20.80 -2.30 5.63
N VAL A 175 20.27 -1.76 4.53
CA VAL A 175 20.77 -0.55 3.87
C VAL A 175 19.76 0.56 4.02
N ASN A 176 20.27 1.77 4.22
CA ASN A 176 19.48 2.99 4.22
C ASN A 176 19.97 3.87 3.07
N TYR A 177 19.05 4.44 2.31
CA TYR A 177 19.38 5.28 1.17
C TYR A 177 18.35 6.39 1.01
N THR A 178 18.74 7.48 0.38
CA THR A 178 17.82 8.56 0.03
C THR A 178 17.58 8.58 -1.46
N VAL A 179 16.32 8.72 -1.86
CA VAL A 179 15.91 8.97 -3.25
C VAL A 179 15.51 10.42 -3.38
N ARG A 180 15.98 11.09 -4.43
CA ARG A 180 15.76 12.51 -4.66
C ARG A 180 15.17 12.72 -6.03
N TYR A 181 14.14 13.54 -6.14
CA TYR A 181 13.63 14.02 -7.43
C TYR A 181 13.29 15.50 -7.29
N LYS A 182 14.00 16.36 -8.04
CA LYS A 182 13.94 17.82 -7.88
C LYS A 182 14.19 18.24 -6.41
N LYS A 183 13.19 18.88 -5.77
CA LYS A 183 13.24 19.29 -4.35
C LYS A 183 12.72 18.22 -3.38
N LEU A 184 12.15 17.13 -3.90
CA LEU A 184 11.60 16.06 -3.08
C LEU A 184 12.72 15.10 -2.68
N VAL A 185 12.69 14.67 -1.42
CA VAL A 185 13.63 13.71 -0.84
C VAL A 185 12.83 12.69 -0.05
N SER A 186 13.06 11.41 -0.32
CA SER A 186 12.47 10.29 0.42
C SER A 186 13.59 9.43 1.01
N ALA A 187 13.56 9.22 2.32
CA ALA A 187 14.44 8.27 2.99
C ALA A 187 13.84 6.87 2.86
N GLN A 188 14.67 5.89 2.52
CA GLN A 188 14.28 4.54 2.18
C GLN A 188 15.16 3.55 2.95
N GLN A 189 14.58 2.39 3.25
CA GLN A 189 15.29 1.28 3.88
C GLN A 189 15.01 0.01 3.08
N PHE A 190 16.03 -0.81 2.89
CA PHE A 190 15.91 -2.13 2.28
C PHE A 190 16.73 -3.16 3.07
N THR A 191 16.26 -4.39 3.14
CA THR A 191 16.97 -5.48 3.83
C THR A 191 17.26 -6.59 2.84
N LEU A 192 18.53 -6.79 2.51
CA LEU A 192 18.99 -7.96 1.78
C LEU A 192 19.18 -9.12 2.75
N LYS A 193 18.75 -10.31 2.35
CA LYS A 193 18.90 -11.52 3.16
C LYS A 193 19.71 -12.54 2.40
N TYR A 194 20.77 -13.03 3.03
CA TYR A 194 21.64 -14.07 2.50
C TYR A 194 21.59 -15.29 3.42
N ILE A 195 21.52 -16.48 2.84
CA ILE A 195 21.82 -17.74 3.49
C ILE A 195 23.26 -18.10 3.10
N ILE A 196 24.13 -18.12 4.10
CA ILE A 196 25.55 -18.40 3.94
C ILE A 196 25.79 -19.81 4.46
N THR A 197 26.35 -20.70 3.64
CA THR A 197 26.54 -22.12 3.99
C THR A 197 27.81 -22.70 3.39
N ASP A 198 28.42 -23.65 4.09
CA ASP A 198 29.55 -24.45 3.62
C ASP A 198 29.13 -25.67 2.79
N ASN A 199 27.83 -25.98 2.73
CA ASN A 199 27.32 -27.12 1.98
C ASN A 199 26.03 -26.78 1.24
N LEU A 200 26.18 -26.09 0.11
CA LEU A 200 25.05 -25.67 -0.73
C LEU A 200 24.26 -26.87 -1.28
N ASP A 201 24.93 -28.00 -1.54
CA ASP A 201 24.31 -29.22 -2.09
C ASP A 201 23.35 -29.87 -1.09
N ILE A 202 23.60 -29.77 0.21
CA ILE A 202 22.66 -30.20 1.26
C ILE A 202 21.64 -29.11 1.57
N MET A 203 22.05 -27.85 1.67
CA MET A 203 21.15 -26.75 2.04
C MET A 203 20.06 -26.49 1.01
N THR A 204 20.35 -26.63 -0.28
CA THR A 204 19.36 -26.40 -1.34
C THR A 204 18.15 -27.34 -1.24
N PRO A 205 18.30 -28.68 -1.23
CA PRO A 205 17.16 -29.59 -1.06
C PRO A 205 16.50 -29.45 0.32
N LEU A 206 17.26 -29.13 1.36
CA LEU A 206 16.74 -28.88 2.72
C LEU A 206 15.73 -27.72 2.74
N LEU A 207 16.11 -26.59 2.14
CA LEU A 207 15.28 -25.40 2.11
C LEU A 207 14.07 -25.60 1.19
N ASN A 208 14.26 -26.22 0.02
CA ASN A 208 13.16 -26.57 -0.86
C ASN A 208 12.14 -27.49 -0.18
N GLY A 209 12.60 -28.51 0.55
CA GLY A 209 11.71 -29.40 1.31
C GLY A 209 10.99 -28.69 2.45
N THR A 210 11.65 -27.73 3.10
CA THR A 210 11.03 -26.91 4.15
C THR A 210 9.98 -25.95 3.58
N ILE A 211 10.31 -25.25 2.48
CA ILE A 211 9.41 -24.38 1.74
C ILE A 211 8.19 -25.16 1.28
N GLU A 212 8.37 -26.37 0.74
CA GLU A 212 7.26 -27.20 0.28
C GLU A 212 6.38 -27.65 1.44
N ALA A 213 6.95 -28.06 2.57
CA ALA A 213 6.18 -28.44 3.75
C ALA A 213 5.28 -27.29 4.27
N VAL A 214 5.78 -26.05 4.27
CA VAL A 214 4.99 -24.86 4.64
C VAL A 214 3.98 -24.49 3.56
N SER A 215 4.39 -24.59 2.29
CA SER A 215 3.55 -24.28 1.14
C SER A 215 2.33 -25.20 1.08
N ILE A 216 2.45 -26.48 1.44
CA ILE A 216 1.31 -27.40 1.58
C ILE A 216 0.27 -26.82 2.55
N VAL A 217 0.69 -26.38 3.74
CA VAL A 217 -0.24 -25.82 4.75
C VAL A 217 -0.92 -24.56 4.24
N ILE A 218 -0.16 -23.69 3.57
CA ILE A 218 -0.70 -22.45 3.00
C ILE A 218 -1.70 -22.76 1.88
N ARG A 219 -1.39 -23.72 0.99
CA ARG A 219 -2.30 -24.16 -0.07
C ARG A 219 -3.57 -24.78 0.51
N ASP A 220 -3.45 -25.60 1.55
CA ASP A 220 -4.60 -26.20 2.24
C ASP A 220 -5.48 -25.13 2.90
N TYR A 221 -4.86 -24.13 3.55
CA TYR A 221 -5.57 -22.97 4.09
C TYR A 221 -6.37 -22.23 2.99
N PHE A 222 -5.77 -22.09 1.82
CA PHE A 222 -6.39 -21.50 0.64
C PHE A 222 -7.02 -22.54 -0.29
N ALA A 223 -7.42 -23.74 0.14
CA ALA A 223 -7.91 -24.77 -0.79
C ALA A 223 -9.14 -24.35 -1.60
N ASN A 224 -9.94 -23.41 -1.08
CA ASN A 224 -11.08 -22.80 -1.79
C ASN A 224 -10.72 -21.46 -2.48
N ASN A 225 -9.46 -21.05 -2.39
CA ASN A 225 -8.76 -19.87 -2.91
C ASN A 225 -9.43 -18.50 -2.66
N LYS A 226 -10.65 -18.43 -2.14
CA LYS A 226 -11.41 -17.20 -1.99
C LYS A 226 -11.46 -16.76 -0.53
N ILE A 227 -11.06 -15.52 -0.29
CA ILE A 227 -11.39 -14.79 0.92
C ILE A 227 -12.72 -14.07 0.68
N ILE A 228 -13.80 -14.52 1.33
CA ILE A 228 -15.12 -13.89 1.22
C ILE A 228 -15.35 -13.01 2.44
N LEU A 229 -15.26 -11.68 2.25
CA LEU A 229 -15.20 -10.74 3.38
C LEU A 229 -16.50 -10.67 4.20
N SER A 230 -17.66 -10.84 3.56
CA SER A 230 -18.96 -10.69 4.23
C SER A 230 -19.43 -11.94 4.95
N GLU A 231 -19.06 -13.13 4.46
CA GLU A 231 -19.50 -14.42 5.02
C GLU A 231 -18.56 -14.94 6.11
N THR A 232 -17.25 -14.75 5.92
CA THR A 232 -16.26 -15.36 6.78
C THR A 232 -16.12 -14.55 8.07
N SER A 233 -16.41 -15.18 9.22
CA SER A 233 -16.36 -14.52 10.53
C SER A 233 -15.01 -13.84 10.81
N ALA A 234 -13.90 -14.44 10.38
CA ALA A 234 -12.55 -13.88 10.51
C ALA A 234 -12.34 -12.55 9.76
N TYR A 235 -13.05 -12.34 8.65
CA TYR A 235 -12.88 -11.17 7.78
C TYR A 235 -14.02 -10.16 7.87
N LYS A 236 -15.06 -10.47 8.64
CA LYS A 236 -16.26 -9.64 8.79
C LYS A 236 -15.96 -8.20 9.22
N THR A 237 -14.87 -7.97 9.95
CA THR A 237 -14.43 -6.62 10.35
C THR A 237 -14.00 -5.78 9.14
N LEU A 238 -13.36 -6.38 8.13
CA LEU A 238 -12.99 -5.70 6.88
C LEU A 238 -14.26 -5.31 6.10
N TYR A 239 -15.23 -6.22 5.99
CA TYR A 239 -16.53 -5.93 5.37
C TYR A 239 -17.29 -4.83 6.12
N ASN A 240 -17.40 -4.94 7.44
CA ASN A 240 -18.12 -3.96 8.28
C ASN A 240 -17.52 -2.56 8.12
N ASN A 241 -16.20 -2.46 8.00
CA ASN A 241 -15.48 -1.20 7.78
C ASN A 241 -15.38 -0.78 6.31
N PHE A 242 -15.93 -1.57 5.38
CA PHE A 242 -15.78 -1.38 3.94
C PHE A 242 -14.32 -1.13 3.51
N ASP A 243 -13.43 -1.98 4.02
CA ASP A 243 -11.99 -1.91 3.83
C ASP A 243 -11.62 -2.64 2.52
N ILE A 244 -11.76 -1.96 1.38
CA ILE A 244 -11.63 -2.55 0.04
C ILE A 244 -10.52 -1.91 -0.83
N ASN A 245 -9.78 -0.95 -0.27
CA ASN A 245 -8.76 -0.18 -0.98
C ASN A 245 -7.36 -0.74 -0.70
N TYR A 246 -7.08 -1.89 -1.29
CA TYR A 246 -5.82 -2.60 -1.06
C TYR A 246 -4.65 -2.06 -1.87
N ALA A 247 -4.90 -1.23 -2.89
CA ALA A 247 -3.83 -0.54 -3.64
C ALA A 247 -3.05 0.48 -2.79
N GLN A 248 -3.63 0.99 -1.69
CA GLN A 248 -2.95 1.89 -0.77
C GLN A 248 -2.34 1.19 0.45
N GLU A 249 -3.04 0.23 1.05
CA GLU A 249 -2.55 -0.54 2.18
C GLU A 249 -3.46 -1.75 2.42
N HIS A 250 -2.87 -2.88 2.77
CA HIS A 250 -3.62 -4.10 3.09
C HIS A 250 -3.10 -4.81 4.35
N ALA A 251 -2.39 -4.10 5.23
CA ALA A 251 -1.82 -4.66 6.45
C ALA A 251 -2.86 -5.32 7.37
N ARG A 252 -4.09 -4.81 7.40
CA ARG A 252 -5.19 -5.42 8.18
C ARG A 252 -5.60 -6.79 7.64
N LEU A 253 -5.67 -6.93 6.32
CA LEU A 253 -5.94 -8.22 5.68
C LEU A 253 -4.79 -9.20 5.95
N ASP A 254 -3.54 -8.76 5.75
CA ASP A 254 -2.34 -9.54 6.04
C ASP A 254 -2.33 -10.07 7.47
N ASN A 255 -2.61 -9.21 8.46
CA ASN A 255 -2.62 -9.59 9.86
C ASN A 255 -3.72 -10.62 10.19
N LEU A 256 -4.91 -10.51 9.56
CA LEU A 256 -5.98 -11.49 9.74
C LEU A 256 -5.64 -12.84 9.12
N VAL A 257 -5.10 -12.84 7.90
CA VAL A 257 -4.62 -14.07 7.24
C VAL A 257 -3.49 -14.71 8.06
N GLN A 258 -2.49 -13.92 8.46
CA GLN A 258 -1.38 -14.38 9.31
C GLN A 258 -1.90 -15.01 10.61
N PHE A 259 -2.89 -14.40 11.27
CA PHE A 259 -3.46 -14.93 12.50
C PHE A 259 -4.09 -16.31 12.31
N GLN A 260 -4.86 -16.50 11.23
CA GLN A 260 -5.48 -17.79 10.92
C GLN A 260 -4.44 -18.82 10.52
N LEU A 261 -3.56 -18.48 9.56
CA LEU A 261 -2.51 -19.37 9.08
C LEU A 261 -1.55 -19.82 10.20
N ASN A 262 -1.27 -18.95 11.17
CA ASN A 262 -0.47 -19.29 12.33
C ASN A 262 -1.12 -20.40 13.20
N ASN A 263 -2.45 -20.54 13.20
CA ASN A 263 -3.13 -21.64 13.87
C ASN A 263 -3.01 -22.94 13.06
N ASP A 264 -3.10 -22.87 11.73
CA ASP A 264 -2.98 -24.06 10.86
C ASP A 264 -1.55 -24.61 10.83
N LEU A 265 -0.55 -23.73 10.78
CA LEU A 265 0.86 -24.11 10.90
C LEU A 265 1.17 -24.82 12.22
N LYS A 266 0.50 -24.45 13.32
CA LYS A 266 0.62 -25.15 14.62
C LYS A 266 -0.02 -26.54 14.62
N ALA A 267 -1.01 -26.77 13.77
CA ALA A 267 -1.74 -28.04 13.74
C ALA A 267 -0.95 -29.14 13.02
N VAL A 268 0.03 -28.77 12.18
CA VAL A 268 0.86 -29.73 11.44
C VAL A 268 1.97 -30.28 12.34
N PRO A 269 2.02 -31.60 12.63
CA PRO A 269 2.92 -32.17 13.64
C PRO A 269 4.40 -31.79 13.49
N ASN A 270 4.92 -31.80 12.26
CA ASN A 270 6.34 -31.51 11.98
C ASN A 270 6.70 -30.02 12.09
N ILE A 271 5.71 -29.13 11.97
CA ILE A 271 5.89 -27.67 12.14
C ILE A 271 5.61 -27.29 13.61
N SER A 272 4.62 -27.94 14.23
CA SER A 272 4.19 -27.74 15.61
C SER A 272 5.33 -27.94 16.61
N SER A 273 6.15 -28.98 16.42
CA SER A 273 7.33 -29.26 17.24
C SER A 273 8.39 -28.14 17.20
N LEU A 274 8.32 -27.27 16.20
CA LEU A 274 9.24 -26.16 15.95
C LEU A 274 8.56 -24.79 16.05
N TYR A 275 7.35 -24.75 16.61
CA TYR A 275 6.57 -23.51 16.68
C TYR A 275 7.32 -22.37 17.39
N SER A 276 8.11 -22.68 18.44
CA SER A 276 8.95 -21.68 19.13
C SER A 276 10.04 -21.06 18.26
N GLN A 277 10.31 -21.65 17.09
CA GLN A 277 11.30 -21.20 16.13
C GLN A 277 10.65 -20.63 14.85
N LEU A 278 9.33 -20.60 14.78
CA LEU A 278 8.58 -19.92 13.72
C LEU A 278 8.37 -18.46 14.12
N THR A 279 8.85 -17.54 13.29
CA THR A 279 8.71 -16.09 13.51
C THR A 279 8.25 -15.41 12.23
N TRP A 280 7.64 -14.23 12.41
CA TRP A 280 7.09 -13.42 11.32
C TRP A 280 7.92 -12.13 11.18
N ASN A 281 8.43 -11.87 9.98
CA ASN A 281 9.19 -10.65 9.70
C ASN A 281 8.23 -9.48 9.49
N VAL A 282 8.20 -8.55 10.45
CA VAL A 282 7.28 -7.41 10.48
C VAL A 282 7.40 -6.44 9.28
N ASN A 283 8.54 -6.44 8.58
CA ASN A 283 8.81 -5.55 7.46
C ASN A 283 8.38 -6.10 6.09
N GLU A 284 8.00 -7.37 6.04
CA GLU A 284 7.57 -8.04 4.80
C GLU A 284 6.05 -8.11 4.73
N LYS A 285 5.46 -8.22 3.54
CA LYS A 285 4.03 -8.50 3.40
C LYS A 285 3.82 -10.00 3.22
N LEU A 286 2.71 -10.53 3.72
CA LEU A 286 2.34 -11.94 3.48
C LEU A 286 1.62 -12.05 2.14
N LEU A 287 0.75 -11.09 1.83
CA LEU A 287 0.03 -11.05 0.56
C LEU A 287 0.66 -9.99 -0.34
N ASP A 288 0.98 -10.37 -1.57
CA ASP A 288 1.48 -9.44 -2.58
C ASP A 288 0.38 -9.14 -3.57
N LEU A 289 -0.01 -7.87 -3.67
CA LEU A 289 -1.14 -7.42 -4.48
C LEU A 289 -0.84 -7.57 -5.98
N GLU A 290 -1.70 -8.31 -6.70
CA GLU A 290 -1.66 -8.42 -8.16
C GLU A 290 -2.64 -7.45 -8.82
N THR A 291 -3.88 -7.43 -8.33
CA THR A 291 -4.94 -6.58 -8.88
C THR A 291 -5.81 -6.05 -7.76
N SER A 292 -6.41 -4.88 -7.95
CA SER A 292 -7.39 -4.31 -7.03
C SER A 292 -8.50 -3.60 -7.80
N ILE A 293 -9.71 -3.61 -7.23
CA ILE A 293 -10.87 -2.89 -7.72
C ILE A 293 -10.68 -1.36 -7.68
N LEU A 294 -9.82 -0.91 -6.76
CA LEU A 294 -9.38 0.46 -6.66
C LEU A 294 -7.90 0.53 -7.06
N ASP A 295 -7.57 1.41 -7.99
CA ASP A 295 -6.20 1.69 -8.42
C ASP A 295 -5.90 3.19 -8.30
N LYS A 296 -4.72 3.62 -8.72
CA LYS A 296 -4.33 5.04 -8.71
C LYS A 296 -5.29 5.96 -9.48
N ASN A 297 -6.01 5.43 -10.47
CA ASN A 297 -6.95 6.16 -11.32
C ASN A 297 -8.39 6.13 -10.78
N THR A 298 -8.77 5.13 -9.99
CA THR A 298 -10.13 4.96 -9.46
C THR A 298 -10.26 5.25 -7.97
N ASN A 299 -9.15 5.34 -7.22
CA ASN A 299 -9.14 5.65 -5.80
C ASN A 299 -9.15 7.17 -5.53
N GLY A 300 -10.26 7.81 -5.90
CA GLY A 300 -10.56 9.18 -5.49
C GLY A 300 -9.64 10.26 -6.07
N GLN A 301 -8.66 9.94 -6.93
CA GLN A 301 -7.95 10.98 -7.63
C GLN A 301 -8.90 11.70 -8.60
N SER A 302 -9.02 13.01 -8.39
CA SER A 302 -9.59 13.90 -9.38
C SER A 302 -8.69 13.83 -10.59
N LEU A 303 -9.16 13.23 -11.69
CA LEU A 303 -8.66 13.64 -13.01
C LEU A 303 -9.05 15.11 -13.16
N TYR A 304 -8.18 16.00 -12.68
CA TYR A 304 -8.31 17.45 -12.83
C TYR A 304 -8.61 17.72 -14.31
N GLY A 305 -9.73 18.42 -14.58
CA GLY A 305 -10.18 18.72 -15.94
C GLY A 305 -11.05 17.67 -16.63
N ASN A 306 -11.35 16.51 -16.02
CA ASN A 306 -12.32 15.57 -16.60
C ASN A 306 -13.74 15.97 -16.16
N SER A 307 -14.46 16.67 -17.04
CA SER A 307 -15.84 17.10 -16.84
C SER A 307 -16.79 15.98 -16.43
N ASN A 308 -16.44 14.71 -16.69
CA ASN A 308 -17.27 13.53 -16.41
C ASN A 308 -17.43 13.16 -14.91
N ASN A 309 -16.77 13.88 -13.99
CA ASN A 309 -16.85 13.65 -12.54
C ASN A 309 -17.57 14.79 -11.77
N ASP A 310 -18.20 15.73 -12.48
CA ASP A 310 -18.91 16.86 -11.88
C ASP A 310 -20.21 16.44 -11.17
N TYR A 311 -20.69 17.31 -10.27
CA TYR A 311 -21.97 17.19 -9.56
C TYR A 311 -23.17 16.94 -10.48
N SER A 312 -23.08 17.32 -11.75
CA SER A 312 -24.12 17.07 -12.73
C SER A 312 -24.18 15.60 -13.19
N HIS A 313 -23.09 14.83 -13.12
CA HIS A 313 -23.00 13.47 -13.68
C HIS A 313 -23.51 12.38 -12.74
N TRP A 314 -23.15 12.45 -11.46
CA TRP A 314 -23.65 11.52 -10.43
C TRP A 314 -25.13 11.73 -10.06
N ALA A 315 -25.68 12.94 -10.26
CA ALA A 315 -27.10 13.24 -10.05
C ALA A 315 -27.96 12.82 -11.25
N GLY A 316 -27.42 12.11 -12.26
CA GLY A 316 -28.19 11.65 -13.42
C GLY A 316 -28.46 12.74 -14.47
N GLU A 317 -27.46 13.57 -14.76
CA GLU A 317 -27.47 14.68 -15.73
C GLU A 317 -28.48 15.79 -15.39
N GLY A 318 -28.03 16.80 -14.62
CA GLY A 318 -28.77 18.02 -14.31
C GLY A 318 -28.62 18.48 -12.86
N TYR A 319 -29.17 19.66 -12.53
CA TYR A 319 -28.98 20.33 -11.22
C TYR A 319 -30.19 20.24 -10.27
N GLY A 320 -31.18 19.40 -10.56
CA GLY A 320 -32.42 19.30 -9.76
C GLY A 320 -32.30 18.38 -8.54
N ASP A 321 -32.85 18.81 -7.39
CA ASP A 321 -32.94 18.01 -6.15
C ASP A 321 -33.70 16.68 -6.34
N ASP A 322 -34.57 16.62 -7.35
CA ASP A 322 -35.34 15.46 -7.77
C ASP A 322 -34.50 14.41 -8.50
N LYS A 323 -33.39 14.82 -9.13
CA LYS A 323 -32.47 13.91 -9.82
C LYS A 323 -31.37 13.35 -8.90
N LEU A 324 -31.12 14.00 -7.77
CA LEU A 324 -30.22 13.51 -6.73
C LEU A 324 -30.88 12.36 -5.93
N THR A 325 -30.79 11.16 -6.50
CA THR A 325 -31.30 9.91 -5.93
C THR A 325 -30.15 8.98 -5.54
N VAL A 326 -30.45 8.02 -4.66
CA VAL A 326 -29.48 7.01 -4.22
C VAL A 326 -29.12 6.09 -5.38
N GLU A 327 -30.10 5.78 -6.23
CA GLU A 327 -29.98 4.93 -7.40
C GLU A 327 -29.00 5.53 -8.42
N ASN A 328 -29.15 6.82 -8.75
CA ASN A 328 -28.28 7.52 -9.70
C ASN A 328 -26.83 7.58 -9.18
N PHE A 329 -26.66 7.87 -7.88
CA PHE A 329 -25.34 7.85 -7.26
C PHE A 329 -24.67 6.47 -7.38
N VAL A 330 -25.40 5.41 -7.01
CA VAL A 330 -24.85 4.05 -6.97
C VAL A 330 -24.50 3.56 -8.37
N ASP A 331 -25.35 3.83 -9.37
CA ASP A 331 -25.07 3.46 -10.77
C ASP A 331 -23.84 4.19 -11.32
N PHE A 332 -23.75 5.50 -11.07
CA PHE A 332 -22.57 6.29 -11.42
C PHE A 332 -21.30 5.73 -10.76
N TYR A 333 -21.34 5.54 -9.44
CA TYR A 333 -20.17 5.09 -8.69
C TYR A 333 -19.70 3.69 -9.13
N LYS A 334 -20.65 2.77 -9.33
CA LYS A 334 -20.35 1.40 -9.76
C LYS A 334 -19.77 1.34 -11.18
N THR A 335 -20.36 2.08 -12.12
CA THR A 335 -20.00 1.99 -13.54
C THR A 335 -18.79 2.85 -13.90
N LYS A 336 -18.69 4.06 -13.33
CA LYS A 336 -17.65 5.03 -13.68
C LYS A 336 -16.42 4.94 -12.79
N MET A 337 -16.61 4.73 -11.49
CA MET A 337 -15.48 4.65 -10.56
C MET A 337 -14.96 3.23 -10.41
N LEU A 338 -15.83 2.27 -10.13
CA LEU A 338 -15.40 0.90 -9.85
C LEU A 338 -15.31 -0.01 -11.09
N LYS A 339 -15.90 0.42 -12.22
CA LYS A 339 -15.92 -0.31 -13.50
C LYS A 339 -16.39 -1.77 -13.38
N ILE A 340 -17.37 -2.02 -12.50
CA ILE A 340 -17.89 -3.36 -12.22
C ILE A 340 -18.98 -3.73 -13.22
N ASP A 341 -18.87 -4.90 -13.84
CA ASP A 341 -19.96 -5.47 -14.65
C ASP A 341 -21.14 -5.91 -13.76
N ASN A 342 -22.36 -5.57 -14.17
CA ASN A 342 -23.60 -5.91 -13.47
C ASN A 342 -23.88 -7.42 -13.39
N ASN A 343 -23.25 -8.24 -14.23
CA ASN A 343 -23.52 -9.67 -14.34
C ASN A 343 -22.70 -10.58 -13.39
N ILE A 344 -21.79 -10.02 -12.59
CA ILE A 344 -20.92 -10.81 -11.72
C ILE A 344 -21.59 -11.04 -10.35
N GLU A 345 -21.64 -12.29 -9.88
CA GLU A 345 -22.21 -12.67 -8.57
C GLU A 345 -21.25 -12.39 -7.40
N ASP A 346 -19.96 -12.59 -7.60
CA ASP A 346 -18.89 -12.30 -6.63
C ASP A 346 -18.10 -11.08 -7.11
N ILE A 347 -18.15 -9.98 -6.37
CA ILE A 347 -17.41 -8.76 -6.74
C ILE A 347 -15.93 -8.95 -6.39
N PRO A 348 -15.02 -8.98 -7.39
CA PRO A 348 -13.60 -9.10 -7.13
C PRO A 348 -13.08 -7.78 -6.55
N ILE A 349 -12.58 -7.83 -5.31
CA ILE A 349 -12.00 -6.67 -4.63
C ILE A 349 -10.50 -6.57 -4.91
N ALA A 350 -9.80 -7.69 -4.83
CA ALA A 350 -8.39 -7.79 -5.15
C ALA A 350 -7.98 -9.24 -5.37
N THR A 351 -6.82 -9.42 -5.97
CA THR A 351 -6.16 -10.71 -6.09
C THR A 351 -4.74 -10.59 -5.58
N PHE A 352 -4.27 -11.57 -4.82
CA PHE A 352 -2.94 -11.60 -4.24
C PHE A 352 -2.18 -12.90 -4.55
N LYS A 353 -0.85 -12.81 -4.54
CA LYS A 353 0.06 -13.95 -4.33
C LYS A 353 0.43 -14.06 -2.85
N VAL A 354 0.94 -15.22 -2.44
CA VAL A 354 1.42 -15.42 -1.06
C VAL A 354 2.94 -15.41 -1.01
N ASN A 355 3.51 -14.42 -0.33
CA ASN A 355 4.93 -14.21 -0.12
C ASN A 355 5.45 -15.02 1.07
N LEU A 356 6.48 -15.84 0.85
CA LEU A 356 7.10 -16.60 1.92
C LEU A 356 8.10 -15.78 2.73
N SER A 357 8.55 -14.62 2.24
CA SER A 357 9.56 -13.77 2.89
C SER A 357 9.14 -13.26 4.26
N ARG A 358 7.82 -13.23 4.52
CA ARG A 358 7.23 -12.95 5.84
C ARG A 358 7.54 -14.02 6.88
N ILE A 359 7.79 -15.26 6.49
CA ILE A 359 7.95 -16.41 7.38
C ILE A 359 9.44 -16.71 7.60
N THR A 360 9.82 -16.99 8.85
CA THR A 360 11.14 -17.48 9.23
C THR A 360 10.97 -18.71 10.11
N ILE A 361 11.66 -19.80 9.78
CA ILE A 361 11.57 -21.07 10.52
C ILE A 361 12.98 -21.53 10.88
N ALA A 362 13.19 -21.92 12.14
CA ALA A 362 14.49 -22.39 12.64
C ALA A 362 15.62 -21.40 12.33
N GLY A 363 15.28 -20.10 12.35
CA GLY A 363 16.19 -19.00 12.05
C GLY A 363 16.46 -18.74 10.56
N CYS A 364 15.95 -19.58 9.66
CA CYS A 364 16.06 -19.39 8.22
C CYS A 364 14.91 -18.54 7.67
N PRO A 365 15.18 -17.41 7.00
CA PRO A 365 14.16 -16.70 6.23
C PRO A 365 13.72 -17.58 5.06
N MET A 366 12.42 -17.67 4.81
CA MET A 366 11.91 -18.34 3.62
C MET A 366 11.92 -17.36 2.44
N PHE A 367 12.03 -17.87 1.22
CA PHE A 367 12.10 -17.06 0.01
C PHE A 367 11.07 -17.52 -1.02
N GLY A 368 10.68 -16.58 -1.89
CA GLY A 368 9.77 -16.83 -2.99
C GLY A 368 8.31 -16.74 -2.60
N ILE A 369 7.48 -17.42 -3.38
CA ILE A 369 6.03 -17.43 -3.26
C ILE A 369 5.49 -18.85 -3.21
N VAL A 370 4.29 -18.99 -2.71
CA VAL A 370 3.59 -20.27 -2.76
C VAL A 370 3.11 -20.54 -4.19
N THR A 371 3.47 -21.72 -4.69
CA THR A 371 3.04 -22.22 -6.01
C THR A 371 2.29 -23.53 -5.88
N ASP A 372 1.36 -23.77 -6.80
CA ASP A 372 0.75 -25.06 -7.08
C ASP A 372 1.19 -25.52 -8.48
N ALA A 373 1.82 -26.69 -8.58
CA ALA A 373 2.43 -27.21 -9.80
C ALA A 373 3.33 -26.20 -10.55
N GLY A 374 4.06 -25.35 -9.81
CA GLY A 374 4.96 -24.32 -10.36
C GLY A 374 4.26 -23.02 -10.80
N VAL A 375 2.93 -22.94 -10.67
CA VAL A 375 2.15 -21.72 -10.92
C VAL A 375 1.89 -21.02 -9.58
N PRO A 376 2.14 -19.70 -9.45
CA PRO A 376 1.75 -18.95 -8.25
C PRO A 376 0.29 -19.19 -7.88
N ILE A 377 0.01 -19.51 -6.62
CA ILE A 377 -1.39 -19.56 -6.19
C ILE A 377 -1.97 -18.16 -6.20
N SER A 378 -3.24 -18.07 -6.60
CA SER A 378 -3.98 -16.83 -6.68
C SER A 378 -5.02 -16.80 -5.57
N VAL A 379 -4.96 -15.76 -4.73
CA VAL A 379 -5.86 -15.56 -3.59
C VAL A 379 -6.81 -14.40 -3.89
N PRO A 380 -7.95 -14.65 -4.54
CA PRO A 380 -9.01 -13.66 -4.70
C PRO A 380 -9.65 -13.27 -3.36
N VAL A 381 -9.76 -11.97 -3.13
CA VAL A 381 -10.59 -11.36 -2.10
C VAL A 381 -11.87 -10.84 -2.76
N ILE A 382 -13.01 -11.30 -2.28
CA ILE A 382 -14.32 -11.02 -2.87
C ILE A 382 -15.34 -10.54 -1.84
N ILE A 383 -16.35 -9.83 -2.34
CA ILE A 383 -17.59 -9.55 -1.62
C ILE A 383 -18.75 -9.99 -2.49
N ASN A 384 -19.72 -10.69 -1.90
CA ASN A 384 -20.93 -11.11 -2.57
C ASN A 384 -21.68 -9.89 -3.13
N LYS A 385 -22.28 -10.00 -4.31
CA LYS A 385 -23.01 -8.91 -4.98
C LYS A 385 -24.02 -8.19 -4.08
N ASN A 386 -24.82 -8.93 -3.31
CA ASN A 386 -25.86 -8.34 -2.45
C ASN A 386 -25.28 -7.54 -1.28
N ASP A 387 -24.22 -8.03 -0.65
CA ASP A 387 -23.54 -7.35 0.46
C ASP A 387 -22.79 -6.11 -0.03
N PHE A 388 -22.13 -6.23 -1.19
CA PHE A 388 -21.50 -5.11 -1.85
C PHE A 388 -22.51 -4.02 -2.23
N GLN A 389 -23.64 -4.40 -2.84
CA GLN A 389 -24.73 -3.50 -3.17
C GLN A 389 -25.30 -2.82 -1.93
N THR A 390 -25.44 -3.55 -0.82
CA THR A 390 -25.91 -2.98 0.45
C THR A 390 -24.99 -1.87 0.94
N LYS A 391 -23.66 -2.09 0.92
CA LYS A 391 -22.67 -1.07 1.30
C LYS A 391 -22.69 0.14 0.37
N LEU A 392 -22.78 -0.07 -0.95
CA LEU A 392 -22.88 1.04 -1.90
C LEU A 392 -24.17 1.85 -1.74
N VAL A 393 -25.31 1.19 -1.52
CA VAL A 393 -26.59 1.87 -1.26
C VAL A 393 -26.53 2.68 0.03
N ASN A 394 -25.92 2.15 1.09
CA ASN A 394 -25.70 2.91 2.33
C ASN A 394 -24.82 4.14 2.06
N PHE A 395 -23.73 3.98 1.30
CA PHE A 395 -22.90 5.09 0.90
C PHE A 395 -23.69 6.16 0.13
N GLY A 396 -24.46 5.77 -0.88
CA GLY A 396 -25.32 6.68 -1.64
C GLY A 396 -26.34 7.41 -0.76
N LYS A 397 -27.00 6.71 0.18
CA LYS A 397 -27.91 7.34 1.16
C LYS A 397 -27.19 8.42 1.98
N ILE A 398 -25.99 8.13 2.48
CA ILE A 398 -25.19 9.07 3.28
C ILE A 398 -24.86 10.31 2.45
N VAL A 399 -24.42 10.11 1.21
CA VAL A 399 -23.99 11.22 0.36
C VAL A 399 -25.17 12.08 -0.09
N VAL A 400 -26.28 11.47 -0.51
CA VAL A 400 -27.54 12.19 -0.81
C VAL A 400 -28.03 12.98 0.40
N ALA A 401 -27.99 12.39 1.60
CA ALA A 401 -28.37 13.07 2.84
C ALA A 401 -27.44 14.25 3.17
N LEU A 402 -26.12 14.08 2.97
CA LEU A 402 -25.13 15.15 3.18
C LEU A 402 -25.42 16.35 2.29
N ILE A 403 -25.60 16.11 1.00
CA ILE A 403 -25.87 17.17 0.01
C ILE A 403 -27.17 17.89 0.34
N LYS A 404 -28.25 17.13 0.64
CA LYS A 404 -29.55 17.71 0.98
C LYS A 404 -29.49 18.53 2.27
N MET A 405 -28.80 18.04 3.29
CA MET A 405 -28.65 18.76 4.57
C MET A 405 -27.91 20.09 4.39
N PHE A 406 -26.86 20.10 3.57
CA PHE A 406 -26.06 21.30 3.33
C PHE A 406 -26.47 22.07 2.08
N HIS A 407 -27.59 21.69 1.44
CA HIS A 407 -28.02 22.14 0.11
C HIS A 407 -26.84 22.43 -0.81
N ILE A 408 -25.96 21.45 -1.03
CA ILE A 408 -24.77 21.65 -1.87
C ILE A 408 -25.26 21.81 -3.30
N GLN A 409 -25.39 23.06 -3.76
CA GLN A 409 -25.82 23.38 -5.11
C GLN A 409 -24.62 23.40 -6.06
N GLY A 410 -24.84 23.01 -7.31
CA GLY A 410 -23.82 22.96 -8.38
C GLY A 410 -23.14 24.30 -8.71
N HIS A 411 -23.46 25.37 -7.97
CA HIS A 411 -22.83 26.69 -8.04
C HIS A 411 -22.19 27.12 -6.71
N TRP A 412 -21.40 26.22 -6.11
CA TRP A 412 -20.34 26.59 -5.16
C TRP A 412 -20.83 27.12 -3.81
N GLN A 413 -21.98 26.61 -3.34
CA GLN A 413 -22.65 27.07 -2.13
C GLN A 413 -22.93 25.92 -1.17
N PHE A 414 -22.50 26.09 0.09
CA PHE A 414 -22.99 25.31 1.21
C PHE A 414 -23.96 26.18 2.01
N HIS A 415 -25.18 25.69 2.17
CA HIS A 415 -26.17 26.29 3.05
C HIS A 415 -26.05 25.60 4.40
N ILE A 416 -25.88 26.38 5.46
CA ILE A 416 -25.85 25.85 6.81
C ILE A 416 -26.93 26.51 7.66
N SER A 417 -27.44 25.76 8.64
CA SER A 417 -28.46 26.30 9.55
C SER A 417 -27.89 27.46 10.39
N ALA A 418 -28.79 28.27 10.95
CA ALA A 418 -28.41 29.36 11.85
C ALA A 418 -27.51 28.90 13.01
N SER A 419 -27.86 27.75 13.60
CA SER A 419 -27.14 27.19 14.74
C SER A 419 -25.73 26.70 14.38
N ILE A 420 -25.50 26.28 13.13
CA ILE A 420 -24.17 25.93 12.64
C ILE A 420 -23.40 27.19 12.25
N TRP A 421 -24.08 28.19 11.67
CA TRP A 421 -23.49 29.48 11.28
C TRP A 421 -22.80 30.21 12.42
N ASP A 422 -23.48 30.35 13.56
CA ASP A 422 -22.91 31.04 14.72
C ASP A 422 -21.68 30.30 15.27
N LYS A 423 -21.63 28.97 15.12
CA LYS A 423 -20.46 28.19 15.52
C LYS A 423 -19.32 28.32 14.51
N VAL A 424 -19.60 28.32 13.20
CA VAL A 424 -18.58 28.41 12.14
C VAL A 424 -17.94 29.80 12.10
N THR A 425 -18.71 30.87 12.23
CA THR A 425 -18.18 32.26 12.22
C THR A 425 -17.18 32.55 13.34
N ASN A 426 -17.21 31.76 14.43
CA ASN A 426 -16.23 31.85 15.51
C ASN A 426 -14.93 31.07 15.25
N ILE A 427 -14.93 30.15 14.28
CA ILE A 427 -13.80 29.22 14.03
C ILE A 427 -13.37 29.16 12.56
N TYR A 428 -13.89 30.03 11.68
CA TYR A 428 -13.74 29.91 10.23
C TYR A 428 -12.28 29.97 9.75
N PHE A 429 -11.41 30.65 10.49
CA PHE A 429 -9.97 30.70 10.21
C PHE A 429 -9.27 29.36 10.50
N LEU A 430 -9.89 28.47 11.29
CA LEU A 430 -9.45 27.11 11.57
C LEU A 430 -10.19 26.12 10.67
N LYS A 431 -9.81 26.05 9.38
CA LYS A 431 -10.47 25.20 8.36
C LYS A 431 -10.78 23.77 8.85
N ASN A 432 -9.83 23.14 9.56
CA ASN A 432 -10.01 21.79 10.10
C ASN A 432 -11.11 21.68 11.16
N GLU A 433 -11.27 22.71 11.99
CA GLU A 433 -12.31 22.76 13.03
C GLU A 433 -13.69 23.01 12.43
N VAL A 434 -13.78 23.79 11.34
CA VAL A 434 -15.03 23.94 10.56
C VAL A 434 -15.51 22.59 10.05
N TRP A 435 -14.64 21.79 9.42
CA TRP A 435 -15.03 20.48 8.92
C TRP A 435 -15.35 19.49 10.04
N LYS A 436 -14.63 19.52 11.17
CA LYS A 436 -14.98 18.70 12.35
C LYS A 436 -16.38 19.05 12.86
N LEU A 437 -16.71 20.34 12.94
CA LEU A 437 -18.02 20.82 13.32
C LEU A 437 -19.08 20.33 12.32
N MET A 438 -18.91 20.58 11.02
CA MET A 438 -19.89 20.14 10.00
C MET A 438 -20.12 18.63 10.02
N ARG A 439 -19.06 17.82 10.17
CA ARG A 439 -19.19 16.37 10.32
C ARG A 439 -19.99 15.98 11.56
N ARG A 440 -19.73 16.63 12.70
CA ARG A 440 -20.46 16.39 13.94
C ARG A 440 -21.94 16.71 13.79
N GLU A 441 -22.26 17.84 13.18
CA GLU A 441 -23.65 18.27 12.95
C GLU A 441 -24.36 17.32 11.99
N PHE A 442 -23.69 16.88 10.91
CA PHE A 442 -24.23 15.86 10.02
C PHE A 442 -24.55 14.56 10.75
N ARG A 443 -23.59 14.01 11.52
CA ARG A 443 -23.76 12.78 12.31
C ARG A 443 -24.84 12.90 13.40
N ALA A 444 -25.06 14.10 13.92
CA ALA A 444 -26.10 14.38 14.92
C ALA A 444 -27.50 14.55 14.31
N SER A 445 -27.62 14.71 12.99
CA SER A 445 -28.91 14.85 12.33
C SER A 445 -29.74 13.56 12.42
N LEU A 446 -31.06 13.69 12.59
CA LEU A 446 -31.98 12.55 12.60
C LEU A 446 -31.87 11.72 11.33
N THR A 447 -31.71 12.38 10.18
CA THR A 447 -31.51 11.73 8.88
C THR A 447 -30.25 10.87 8.88
N SER A 448 -29.11 11.37 9.36
CA SER A 448 -27.87 10.57 9.41
C SER A 448 -27.94 9.43 10.41
N GLN A 449 -28.60 9.61 11.56
CA GLN A 449 -28.69 8.58 12.61
C GLN A 449 -29.51 7.35 12.17
N GLN A 450 -30.39 7.52 11.17
CA GLN A 450 -31.20 6.45 10.60
C GLN A 450 -30.51 5.71 9.45
N ILE A 451 -29.38 6.20 8.95
CA ILE A 451 -28.65 5.58 7.84
C ILE A 451 -27.59 4.63 8.41
N SER A 452 -27.68 3.36 8.04
CA SER A 452 -26.64 2.36 8.33
C SER A 452 -25.29 2.81 7.79
N ASP A 453 -24.21 2.47 8.50
CA ASP A 453 -22.82 2.80 8.13
C ASP A 453 -22.47 4.31 8.11
N ALA A 454 -23.34 5.21 8.56
CA ALA A 454 -23.03 6.65 8.64
C ALA A 454 -21.78 6.97 9.49
N THR A 455 -21.40 6.07 10.40
CA THR A 455 -20.18 6.19 11.21
C THR A 455 -18.90 5.94 10.42
N LEU A 456 -18.96 5.18 9.32
CA LEU A 456 -17.84 4.94 8.40
C LEU A 456 -17.53 6.17 7.54
N PHE A 457 -18.47 7.10 7.47
CA PHE A 457 -18.38 8.26 6.62
C PHE A 457 -17.67 9.43 7.30
N THR A 458 -16.74 10.04 6.59
CA THR A 458 -16.11 11.30 6.95
C THR A 458 -15.94 12.15 5.70
N PHE A 459 -15.93 13.47 5.86
CA PHE A 459 -15.61 14.38 4.77
C PHE A 459 -14.72 15.52 5.24
N ASN A 460 -13.81 15.99 4.40
CA ASN A 460 -13.02 17.20 4.62
C ASN A 460 -12.85 17.95 3.30
N GLY A 461 -12.27 19.14 3.33
CA GLY A 461 -12.00 19.83 2.09
C GLY A 461 -11.10 21.04 2.21
N GLU A 462 -10.73 21.59 1.06
CA GLU A 462 -10.07 22.88 1.00
C GLU A 462 -11.13 23.98 0.87
N ILE A 463 -11.12 24.89 1.84
CA ILE A 463 -11.98 26.07 1.86
C ILE A 463 -11.12 27.26 1.48
N THR A 464 -11.36 27.85 0.31
CA THR A 464 -10.87 29.19 -0.04
C THR A 464 -12.08 30.12 -0.06
N PRO A 465 -12.43 30.72 1.10
CA PRO A 465 -13.66 31.48 1.21
C PRO A 465 -13.52 32.77 0.40
N TYR A 466 -14.43 32.99 -0.55
CA TYR A 466 -14.39 34.16 -1.43
C TYR A 466 -15.08 35.37 -0.80
N THR A 467 -16.19 35.17 -0.10
CA THR A 467 -16.94 36.25 0.57
C THR A 467 -18.00 35.68 1.50
N PHE A 468 -18.14 36.24 2.71
CA PHE A 468 -19.33 36.09 3.54
C PHE A 468 -20.34 37.17 3.14
N LYS A 469 -21.32 36.85 2.28
CA LYS A 469 -22.32 37.84 1.84
C LYS A 469 -23.60 37.77 2.68
N GLY A 470 -23.77 38.76 3.55
CA GLY A 470 -25.07 39.21 4.06
C GLY A 470 -25.87 38.21 4.89
N ASN A 471 -27.09 38.62 5.29
CA ASN A 471 -28.01 37.94 6.23
C ASN A 471 -28.47 36.50 5.85
N HIS A 472 -27.86 35.86 4.85
CA HIS A 472 -28.39 34.65 4.21
C HIS A 472 -27.71 33.33 4.60
N LYS A 473 -26.71 33.30 5.48
CA LYS A 473 -26.12 32.04 6.03
C LYS A 473 -25.59 31.08 4.95
N ILE A 474 -24.90 31.63 3.94
CA ILE A 474 -24.33 30.89 2.79
C ILE A 474 -22.81 30.98 2.83
N PHE A 475 -22.12 29.85 2.60
CA PHE A 475 -20.68 29.81 2.33
C PHE A 475 -20.46 29.77 0.82
N HIS A 476 -19.83 30.81 0.28
CA HIS A 476 -19.37 30.86 -1.10
C HIS A 476 -17.89 30.48 -1.18
N PHE A 477 -17.58 29.53 -2.07
CA PHE A 477 -16.21 29.07 -2.33
C PHE A 477 -15.78 29.44 -3.76
N ASN A 478 -14.52 29.82 -3.94
CA ASN A 478 -13.94 30.02 -5.29
C ASN A 478 -13.82 28.69 -6.05
N SER A 479 -13.45 27.65 -5.32
CA SER A 479 -13.45 26.25 -5.68
C SER A 479 -13.68 25.48 -4.39
N PHE A 480 -14.26 24.29 -4.46
CA PHE A 480 -14.28 23.39 -3.32
C PHE A 480 -13.82 22.00 -3.76
N HIS A 481 -12.95 21.43 -2.94
CA HIS A 481 -12.53 20.04 -3.03
C HIS A 481 -13.02 19.38 -1.77
N LEU A 482 -14.05 18.54 -1.87
CA LEU A 482 -14.62 17.82 -0.75
C LEU A 482 -14.20 16.34 -0.88
N ASN A 483 -13.28 15.91 -0.05
CA ASN A 483 -12.88 14.50 0.02
C ASN A 483 -13.88 13.77 0.90
N LEU A 484 -14.70 12.93 0.28
CA LEU A 484 -15.63 12.01 0.91
C LEU A 484 -14.92 10.69 1.16
N LYS A 485 -14.91 10.20 2.39
CA LYS A 485 -14.34 8.90 2.73
C LYS A 485 -15.41 8.02 3.36
N PHE A 486 -15.57 6.83 2.81
CA PHE A 486 -16.48 5.79 3.30
C PHE A 486 -15.69 4.50 3.46
N GLY A 487 -15.39 4.17 4.72
CA GLY A 487 -14.50 3.04 5.00
C GLY A 487 -13.07 3.26 4.48
N GLY A 488 -12.54 2.28 3.75
CA GLY A 488 -11.22 2.35 3.11
C GLY A 488 -11.17 3.23 1.85
N VAL A 489 -12.33 3.66 1.34
CA VAL A 489 -12.43 4.33 0.03
C VAL A 489 -12.52 5.84 0.19
N THR A 490 -11.75 6.56 -0.63
CA THR A 490 -11.82 8.02 -0.73
C THR A 490 -12.36 8.40 -2.10
N TYR A 491 -13.20 9.42 -2.14
CA TYR A 491 -13.81 9.99 -3.33
C TYR A 491 -13.72 11.50 -3.24
N ASN A 492 -13.19 12.15 -4.27
CA ASN A 492 -13.08 13.60 -4.29
C ASN A 492 -14.24 14.20 -5.09
N LEU A 493 -15.01 15.06 -4.43
CA LEU A 493 -16.00 15.89 -5.06
C LEU A 493 -15.34 17.25 -5.35
N VAL A 494 -15.17 17.56 -6.63
CA VAL A 494 -14.51 18.79 -7.08
C VAL A 494 -15.52 19.70 -7.76
N GLY A 495 -15.54 20.97 -7.35
CA GLY A 495 -16.14 22.05 -8.12
C GLY A 495 -15.03 22.94 -8.71
N ASP A 496 -14.78 22.83 -10.02
CA ASP A 496 -13.74 23.60 -10.74
C ASP A 496 -14.37 24.71 -11.61
N PRO A 497 -13.98 25.99 -11.44
CA PRO A 497 -14.48 27.09 -12.27
C PRO A 497 -13.92 27.16 -13.70
N THR A 498 -12.90 26.37 -14.07
CA THR A 498 -12.12 26.62 -15.30
C THR A 498 -12.74 26.06 -16.58
N ASN A 499 -13.65 25.08 -16.52
CA ASN A 499 -14.21 24.42 -17.71
C ASN A 499 -15.48 25.08 -18.31
N HIS A 500 -15.91 26.25 -17.81
CA HIS A 500 -17.11 26.93 -18.32
C HIS A 500 -16.89 28.38 -18.76
N ARG A 501 -15.66 28.78 -19.08
CA ARG A 501 -15.43 30.10 -19.71
C ARG A 501 -15.96 30.21 -21.16
N ASP A 502 -16.37 29.12 -21.82
CA ASP A 502 -16.75 29.15 -23.25
C ASP A 502 -18.19 28.75 -23.59
N THR A 503 -19.10 28.58 -22.63
CA THR A 503 -20.53 28.51 -22.96
C THR A 503 -21.29 29.58 -22.20
N GLY A 504 -21.39 30.75 -22.83
CA GLY A 504 -22.22 31.88 -22.41
C GLY A 504 -23.71 31.54 -22.33
N LYS A 505 -24.09 30.72 -21.34
CA LYS A 505 -25.46 30.38 -21.01
C LYS A 505 -25.65 30.44 -19.49
N GLY A 506 -25.60 31.65 -18.96
CA GLY A 506 -26.32 32.00 -17.74
C GLY A 506 -27.76 32.39 -18.10
N TYR A 507 -28.74 31.62 -17.62
CA TYR A 507 -30.16 31.99 -17.56
C TYR A 507 -30.75 31.39 -16.27
N VAL A 508 -31.68 31.94 -15.48
CA VAL A 508 -32.32 33.27 -15.30
C VAL A 508 -33.01 33.26 -13.90
N TYR A 509 -33.06 34.46 -13.30
CA TYR A 509 -33.72 35.06 -12.11
C TYR A 509 -35.02 34.49 -11.50
N PHE A 510 -35.30 34.90 -10.24
CA PHE A 510 -36.58 35.55 -9.87
C PHE A 510 -36.41 36.69 -8.83
N PHE A 511 -37.00 37.85 -9.15
CA PHE A 511 -37.26 38.97 -8.24
C PHE A 511 -38.51 38.69 -7.37
N LYS A 512 -38.63 39.38 -6.23
CA LYS A 512 -39.92 39.92 -5.79
C LYS A 512 -39.70 41.24 -5.02
N LEU A 513 -40.58 42.20 -5.30
CA LEU A 513 -40.62 43.59 -4.79
C LEU A 513 -40.30 43.74 -3.31
#